data_AF-A0A2W2BT95-F1
#
_entry.id   AF-A0A2W2BT95-F1
#
_cell.length_a   1.000
_cell.length_b   1.000
_cell.length_c   1.000
_cell.angle_alpha   90.00
_cell.angle_beta   90.00
_cell.angle_gamma   90.00
#
_symmetry.space_group_name_H-M   'P 1'
#
loop_
_entity.id
_entity.type
_entity.pdbx_description
1 polymer ?
#
loop_
_entity_poly.entity_id
_entity_poly.type
_entity_poly.pdbx_seq_one_letter_code
_entity_poly.pdbx_strand_id
1 'polypeptide(L)'
;MIRHGHQVVVTAVEFVGVVVITAGVAWALVRFVVDGVRFRDAAVFTRIRLTLGRFLTLGLEFQLAADILRTALSPTFAQIGQLAAIAAIRTVLNYVLRREIEQEQRQIAAPEGSR
;
A
#
# COMPACT_ATOMS: atom_id res chain seq x y z
N MET A 1 -23.28 23.56 -11.06
CA MET A 1 -22.73 22.53 -11.96
C MET A 1 -21.21 22.37 -11.89
N ILE A 2 -20.40 23.41 -11.63
CA ILE A 2 -18.92 23.30 -11.47
C ILE A 2 -18.51 22.38 -10.29
N ARG A 3 -19.42 22.13 -9.33
CA ARG A 3 -19.18 21.21 -8.22
C ARG A 3 -19.04 19.72 -8.58
N HIS A 4 -19.49 19.29 -9.76
CA HIS A 4 -19.44 17.87 -10.14
C HIS A 4 -18.15 17.49 -10.87
N GLY A 5 -17.55 18.42 -11.61
CA GLY A 5 -16.34 18.13 -12.40
C GLY A 5 -15.12 17.78 -11.54
N HIS A 6 -14.95 18.44 -10.40
CA HIS A 6 -13.77 18.22 -9.54
C HIS A 6 -13.78 16.86 -8.83
N GLN A 7 -14.96 16.36 -8.42
CA GLN A 7 -15.07 15.05 -7.77
C GLN A 7 -14.73 13.92 -8.75
N VAL A 8 -15.16 14.05 -10.01
CA VAL A 8 -14.89 13.06 -11.05
C VAL A 8 -13.39 12.87 -11.27
N VAL A 9 -12.61 13.95 -11.30
CA VAL A 9 -11.15 13.84 -11.52
C VAL A 9 -10.46 13.18 -10.31
N VAL A 10 -10.78 13.60 -9.08
CA VAL A 10 -10.21 12.99 -7.87
C VAL A 10 -10.54 11.50 -7.79
N THR A 11 -11.81 11.14 -7.99
CA THR A 11 -12.25 9.74 -7.97
C THR A 11 -11.62 8.92 -9.10
N ALA A 12 -11.43 9.50 -10.29
CA ALA A 12 -10.75 8.81 -11.37
C ALA A 12 -9.29 8.49 -11.02
N VAL A 13 -8.54 9.45 -10.47
CA VAL A 13 -7.15 9.23 -10.05
C VAL A 13 -7.07 8.21 -8.91
N GLU A 14 -7.98 8.30 -7.93
CA GLU A 14 -8.08 7.33 -6.83
C GLU A 14 -8.37 5.91 -7.36
N PHE A 15 -9.31 5.79 -8.29
CA PHE A 15 -9.66 4.52 -8.92
C PHE A 15 -8.49 3.90 -9.68
N VAL A 16 -7.72 4.71 -10.43
CA VAL A 16 -6.51 4.23 -11.10
C VAL A 16 -5.50 3.69 -10.08
N GLY A 17 -5.26 4.40 -8.98
CA GLY A 17 -4.39 3.93 -7.90
C GLY A 17 -4.84 2.58 -7.32
N VAL A 18 -6.15 2.43 -7.05
CA VAL A 18 -6.75 1.17 -6.58
C VAL A 18 -6.54 0.05 -7.59
N VAL A 19 -6.85 0.28 -8.87
CA VAL A 19 -6.69 -0.73 -9.94
C VAL A 19 -5.24 -1.18 -10.05
N VAL A 20 -4.28 -0.26 -10.02
CA VAL A 20 -2.85 -0.58 -10.10
C VAL A 20 -2.41 -1.46 -8.93
N ILE A 21 -2.81 -1.11 -7.70
CA ILE A 21 -2.50 -1.90 -6.49
C ILE A 21 -3.13 -3.28 -6.59
N THR A 22 -4.42 -3.36 -6.90
CA THR A 22 -5.15 -4.61 -7.00
C THR A 22 -4.57 -5.52 -8.07
N ALA A 23 -4.21 -4.97 -9.24
CA ALA A 23 -3.56 -5.73 -10.31
C ALA A 23 -2.19 -6.28 -9.87
N GLY A 24 -1.37 -5.47 -9.20
CA GLY A 24 -0.07 -5.91 -8.67
C GLY A 24 -0.20 -7.02 -7.64
N VAL A 25 -1.16 -6.90 -6.71
CA VAL A 25 -1.45 -7.92 -5.70
C VAL A 25 -1.95 -9.21 -6.34
N ALA A 26 -2.93 -9.12 -7.26
CA ALA A 26 -3.46 -10.28 -7.96
C ALA A 26 -2.37 -11.01 -8.75
N TRP A 27 -1.54 -10.26 -9.47
CA TRP A 27 -0.39 -10.81 -10.20
C TRP A 27 0.60 -11.51 -9.26
N ALA A 28 0.93 -10.89 -8.12
CA ALA A 28 1.86 -11.46 -7.16
C ALA A 28 1.31 -12.74 -6.52
N LEU A 29 0.02 -12.78 -6.18
CA LEU A 29 -0.65 -13.97 -5.65
C LEU A 29 -0.65 -15.12 -6.67
N VAL A 30 -1.03 -14.86 -7.92
CA VAL A 30 -1.02 -15.88 -8.97
C VAL A 30 0.38 -16.45 -9.16
N ARG A 31 1.40 -15.59 -9.24
CA ARG A 31 2.80 -16.05 -9.38
C ARG A 31 3.30 -16.77 -8.15
N PHE A 32 2.92 -16.34 -6.96
CA PHE A 32 3.30 -17.01 -5.73
C PHE A 32 2.71 -18.42 -5.66
N VAL A 33 1.46 -18.61 -6.07
CA VAL A 33 0.81 -19.93 -6.09
C VAL A 33 1.39 -20.82 -7.20
N VAL A 34 1.55 -20.29 -8.42
CA VAL A 34 2.05 -21.07 -9.56
C VAL A 34 3.53 -21.45 -9.38
N ASP A 35 4.36 -20.48 -9.02
CA ASP A 35 5.81 -20.68 -8.94
C ASP A 35 6.23 -21.25 -7.58
N GLY A 36 5.56 -20.86 -6.48
CA GLY A 36 5.88 -21.34 -5.12
C GLY A 36 5.52 -22.80 -4.87
N VAL A 37 4.59 -23.37 -5.63
CA VAL A 37 4.28 -24.82 -5.59
C VAL A 37 5.27 -25.63 -6.43
N ARG A 38 5.94 -25.02 -7.43
CA ARG A 38 6.82 -25.71 -8.38
C ARG A 38 8.32 -25.56 -8.07
N PHE A 39 8.76 -24.42 -7.55
CA PHE A 39 10.17 -24.11 -7.28
C PHE A 39 10.32 -23.25 -6.01
N ARG A 40 10.94 -23.80 -4.96
CA ARG A 40 11.35 -23.04 -3.75
C ARG A 40 12.67 -22.28 -3.99
N ASP A 41 12.69 -21.42 -5.00
CA ASP A 41 13.88 -20.65 -5.32
C ASP A 41 13.77 -19.21 -4.77
N ALA A 42 14.76 -18.80 -3.98
CA ALA A 42 14.80 -17.46 -3.37
C ALA A 42 14.82 -16.34 -4.42
N ALA A 43 15.35 -16.63 -5.62
CA ALA A 43 15.37 -15.69 -6.74
C ALA A 43 13.96 -15.38 -7.26
N VAL A 44 13.06 -16.37 -7.28
CA VAL A 44 11.67 -16.22 -7.74
C VAL A 44 10.89 -15.36 -6.76
N PHE A 45 11.00 -15.64 -5.46
CA PHE A 45 10.34 -14.85 -4.42
C PHE A 45 10.79 -13.37 -4.44
N THR A 46 12.10 -13.15 -4.60
CA THR A 46 12.67 -11.81 -4.73
C THR A 46 12.08 -11.05 -5.93
N ARG A 47 11.95 -11.70 -7.09
CA ARG A 47 11.36 -11.09 -8.28
C ARG A 47 9.88 -10.75 -8.12
N ILE A 48 9.09 -11.63 -7.49
CA ILE A 48 7.67 -11.37 -7.19
C ILE A 48 7.56 -10.16 -6.26
N ARG A 49 8.35 -10.12 -5.17
CA ARG A 49 8.36 -9.02 -4.21
C ARG A 49 8.77 -7.68 -4.84
N LEU A 50 9.82 -7.67 -5.67
CA LEU A 50 10.26 -6.45 -6.37
C LEU A 50 9.18 -5.92 -7.33
N THR A 51 8.52 -6.82 -8.05
CA THR A 51 7.47 -6.43 -8.99
C THR A 51 6.23 -5.91 -8.27
N LEU A 52 5.79 -6.60 -7.21
CA LEU A 52 4.72 -6.12 -6.33
C LEU A 52 5.06 -4.74 -5.76
N GLY A 53 6.29 -4.55 -5.28
CA GLY A 53 6.78 -3.26 -4.78
C GLY A 53 6.59 -2.14 -5.79
N ARG A 54 6.89 -2.37 -7.08
CA ARG A 54 6.68 -1.38 -8.15
C ARG A 54 5.21 -1.00 -8.34
N PHE A 55 4.30 -1.98 -8.33
CA PHE A 55 2.86 -1.71 -8.41
C PHE A 55 2.37 -0.92 -7.19
N LEU A 56 2.83 -1.26 -5.99
CA LEU A 56 2.48 -0.55 -4.78
C LEU A 56 2.98 0.90 -4.80
N THR A 57 4.25 1.13 -5.17
CA THR A 57 4.81 2.48 -5.31
C THR A 57 3.99 3.30 -6.29
N LEU A 58 3.72 2.77 -7.49
CA LEU A 58 2.95 3.48 -8.51
C LEU A 58 1.53 3.80 -8.03
N GLY A 59 0.85 2.84 -7.41
CA GLY A 59 -0.49 3.05 -6.85
C GLY A 59 -0.51 4.11 -5.74
N LEU A 60 0.52 4.15 -4.90
CA LEU A 60 0.67 5.16 -3.85
C LEU A 60 0.93 6.56 -4.42
N GLU A 61 1.68 6.67 -5.52
CA GLU A 61 1.87 7.95 -6.24
C GLU A 61 0.53 8.48 -6.77
N PHE A 62 -0.32 7.62 -7.32
CA PHE A 62 -1.67 8.00 -7.74
C PHE A 62 -2.56 8.41 -6.56
N GLN A 63 -2.54 7.66 -5.45
CA GLN A 63 -3.30 8.04 -4.25
C GLN A 63 -2.86 9.39 -3.70
N LEU A 64 -1.54 9.64 -3.64
CA LEU A 64 -1.00 10.93 -3.23
C LEU A 64 -1.44 12.05 -4.17
N ALA A 65 -1.43 11.81 -5.49
CA ALA A 65 -1.91 12.78 -6.47
C ALA A 65 -3.41 13.10 -6.28
N ALA A 66 -4.24 12.10 -5.97
CA ALA A 66 -5.66 12.31 -5.67
C ALA A 66 -5.85 13.16 -4.39
N ASP A 67 -5.04 12.95 -3.36
CA ASP A 67 -5.07 13.73 -2.12
C ASP A 67 -4.63 15.19 -2.33
N ILE A 68 -3.56 15.41 -3.11
CA ILE A 68 -3.13 16.76 -3.51
C ILE A 68 -4.26 17.44 -4.31
N LEU A 69 -4.86 16.74 -5.27
CA LEU A 69 -5.93 17.30 -6.08
C LEU A 69 -7.18 17.65 -5.24
N ARG A 70 -7.53 16.81 -4.28
CA ARG A 70 -8.63 17.05 -3.33
C ARG A 70 -8.42 18.32 -2.53
N THR A 71 -7.21 18.50 -1.98
CA THR A 71 -6.85 19.73 -1.23
C THR A 71 -6.83 20.98 -2.10
N ALA A 72 -6.38 20.86 -3.35
CA ALA A 72 -6.32 21.98 -4.29
C ALA A 72 -7.70 22.42 -4.81
N LEU A 73 -8.64 21.48 -5.02
CA LEU A 73 -9.94 21.77 -5.66
C LEU A 73 -11.08 22.09 -4.70
N SER A 74 -10.99 21.72 -3.42
CA SER A 74 -11.98 22.09 -2.41
C SER A 74 -11.35 22.22 -1.03
N PRO A 75 -10.87 23.41 -0.64
CA PRO A 75 -10.42 23.68 0.71
C PRO A 75 -11.64 23.78 1.64
N THR A 76 -12.26 22.64 1.96
CA THR A 76 -13.30 22.54 2.97
C THR A 76 -12.74 21.80 4.17
N PHE A 77 -12.77 22.44 5.35
CA PHE A 77 -12.21 21.90 6.58
C PHE A 77 -12.75 20.50 6.95
N ALA A 78 -13.98 20.17 6.54
CA ALA A 78 -14.58 18.85 6.75
C ALA A 78 -13.86 17.74 5.94
N GLN A 79 -13.52 18.00 4.67
CA GLN A 79 -12.81 17.04 3.82
C GLN A 79 -11.34 16.89 4.23
N ILE A 80 -10.72 18.00 4.65
CA ILE A 80 -9.38 17.99 5.25
C ILE A 80 -9.38 17.15 6.53
N GLY A 81 -10.39 17.30 7.38
CA GLY A 81 -10.56 16.49 8.60
C GLY A 81 -10.72 14.99 8.29
N GLN A 82 -11.52 14.63 7.28
CA GLN A 82 -11.70 13.24 6.88
C GLN A 82 -10.40 12.62 6.32
N LEU A 83 -9.66 13.38 5.50
CA LEU A 83 -8.38 12.94 4.96
C LEU A 83 -7.33 12.79 6.07
N ALA A 84 -7.24 13.76 6.98
CA ALA A 84 -6.34 13.71 8.13
C ALA A 84 -6.64 12.51 9.04
N ALA A 85 -7.92 12.18 9.24
CA ALA A 85 -8.33 11.00 10.00
C ALA A 85 -7.85 9.69 9.33
N ILE A 86 -8.05 9.55 8.01
CA ILE A 86 -7.59 8.37 7.25
C ILE A 86 -6.04 8.25 7.31
N ALA A 87 -5.33 9.36 7.12
CA ALA A 87 -3.88 9.40 7.19
C ALA A 87 -3.35 9.04 8.59
N ALA A 88 -4.00 9.53 9.64
CA ALA A 88 -3.67 9.20 11.03
C ALA A 88 -3.88 7.70 11.30
N ILE A 89 -5.03 7.14 10.92
CA ILE A 89 -5.33 5.70 11.06
C ILE A 89 -4.27 4.87 10.33
N ARG A 90 -3.94 5.23 9.08
CA ARG A 90 -2.92 4.54 8.28
C ARG A 90 -1.56 4.57 8.98
N THR A 91 -1.17 5.71 9.54
CA THR A 91 0.10 5.87 10.24
C THR A 91 0.16 5.01 11.50
N VAL A 92 -0.89 5.04 12.33
CA VAL A 92 -0.97 4.25 13.56
C VAL A 92 -0.93 2.76 13.25
N LEU A 93 -1.72 2.30 12.29
CA LEU A 93 -1.76 0.88 11.92
C LEU A 93 -0.41 0.40 11.37
N ASN A 94 0.21 1.16 10.45
CA ASN A 94 1.53 0.81 9.93
C ASN A 94 2.61 0.82 11.02
N TYR A 95 2.53 1.76 11.96
CA TYR A 95 3.47 1.82 13.08
C TYR A 95 3.37 0.60 14.00
N VAL A 96 2.14 0.21 14.38
CA VAL A 96 1.89 -0.97 15.23
C VAL A 96 2.39 -2.24 14.53
N LEU A 97 1.97 -2.45 13.28
CA LEU A 97 2.36 -3.64 12.51
C LEU A 97 3.88 -3.74 12.37
N ARG A 98 4.55 -2.63 12.05
CA ARG A 98 6.00 -2.60 11.94
C ARG A 98 6.68 -2.94 13.27
N ARG A 99 6.14 -2.45 14.39
CA ARG A 99 6.67 -2.75 15.72
C ARG A 99 6.52 -4.23 16.07
N GLU A 100 5.38 -4.84 15.77
CA GLU A 100 5.13 -6.27 16.00
C GLU A 100 6.12 -7.13 15.19
N ILE A 101 6.33 -6.82 13.92
CA ILE A 101 7.31 -7.51 13.06
C ILE A 101 8.73 -7.37 13.62
N GLU A 102 9.13 -6.18 14.07
CA GLU A 102 10.45 -5.95 14.68
C GLU A 102 10.62 -6.73 16.00
N GLN A 103 9.54 -6.96 16.76
CA GLN A 103 9.57 -7.76 17.99
C GLN A 103 9.71 -9.26 17.69
N GLU A 104 8.93 -9.79 16.75
CA GLU A 104 9.03 -11.19 16.33
C GLU A 104 10.43 -11.52 15.78
N GLN A 105 11.00 -10.64 14.95
CA GLN A 105 12.35 -10.83 14.40
C GLN A 105 13.43 -10.90 15.50
N ARG A 106 13.30 -10.11 16.57
CA ARG A 106 14.24 -10.14 17.70
C ARG A 106 14.14 -11.42 18.52
N GLN A 107 12.93 -11.99 18.67
CA GLN A 107 12.74 -13.27 19.35
C GLN A 107 13.33 -14.43 18.55
N ILE A 108 13.20 -14.41 17.22
CA ILE A 108 13.79 -15.44 16.35
C ILE A 108 15.32 -15.31 16.29
N ALA A 109 15.86 -14.09 16.38
CA ALA A 109 17.30 -13.82 16.32
C ALA A 109 18.04 -14.02 17.64
N ALA A 110 17.36 -14.38 18.74
CA ALA A 110 17.99 -14.81 19.98
C ALA A 110 18.05 -16.35 19.99
N PRO A 111 19.15 -16.98 19.56
CA PRO A 111 19.28 -18.42 19.66
C PRO A 111 19.28 -18.79 21.14
N GLU A 112 18.50 -19.79 21.51
CA GLU A 112 18.71 -20.59 22.70
C GLU A 112 20.16 -21.10 22.69
N GLY A 113 21.04 -20.39 23.41
CA GLY A 113 22.47 -20.63 23.44
C GLY A 113 23.03 -20.34 24.82
N SER A 114 22.48 -21.01 25.84
CA SER A 114 23.10 -21.14 27.16
C SER A 114 22.43 -22.24 28.00
N ARG A 115 22.62 -23.50 27.59
CA ARG A 115 22.76 -24.63 28.51
C ARG A 115 23.81 -25.60 27.98
#